data_AF-A0A5F2AY21-F1
#
_entry.id   AF-A0A5F2AY21-F1
#
_cell.length_a   1.000
_cell.length_b   1.000
_cell.length_c   1.000
_cell.angle_alpha   90.00
_cell.angle_beta   90.00
_cell.angle_gamma   90.00
#
_symmetry.space_group_name_H-M   'P 1'
#
loop_
_entity.id
_entity.type
_entity.pdbx_description
1 polymer ?
#
loop_
_entity_poly.entity_id
_entity_poly.type
_entity_poly.pdbx_seq_one_letter_code
_entity_poly.pdbx_strand_id
1 'polypeptide(L)'
;MNQNLQSIIDVTESLTLNDLNRAKRIIDTEYKHNYIQYDKRNLSIEQKLELFINDGFIDRYTGEKLLFPNVLRLISFALGDSFPYQKNWKMSECHIAYWEFMPTYDHVLPIAREGKDSFDNLVTTSMKNNLLKSNSLPEEIGFSLKEKGNLKNWNGLINWYKSYMKDKSIESFDLSMRKWHNALIKYEKINGEI
;
A
#
# COMPACT_ATOMS: atom_id res chain seq x y z
N MET A 1 -1.89 36.06 5.40
CA MET A 1 -1.81 35.02 6.44
C MET A 1 -2.80 33.93 6.08
N ASN A 2 -2.50 32.65 6.33
CA ASN A 2 -3.44 31.55 6.06
C ASN A 2 -4.72 31.77 6.89
N GLN A 3 -5.90 31.70 6.25
CA GLN A 3 -7.19 31.94 6.93
C GLN A 3 -7.41 31.02 8.13
N ASN A 4 -7.05 29.74 8.01
CA ASN A 4 -7.19 28.78 9.11
C ASN A 4 -6.27 29.13 10.29
N LEU A 5 -5.05 29.61 10.00
CA LEU A 5 -4.12 30.06 11.05
C LEU A 5 -4.68 31.29 11.76
N GLN A 6 -5.30 32.22 11.03
CA GLN A 6 -5.95 33.38 11.63
C GLN A 6 -7.11 32.96 12.54
N SER A 7 -7.98 32.04 12.10
CA SER A 7 -9.07 31.54 12.95
C SER A 7 -8.56 30.88 14.25
N ILE A 8 -7.42 30.20 14.21
CA ILE A 8 -6.79 29.66 15.44
C ILE A 8 -6.28 30.78 16.35
N ILE A 9 -5.63 31.82 15.80
CA ILE A 9 -5.17 32.98 16.57
C ILE A 9 -6.38 33.64 17.29
N ASP A 10 -7.46 33.91 16.56
CA ASP A 10 -8.66 34.55 17.10
C ASP A 10 -9.34 33.69 18.18
N VAL A 11 -9.28 32.36 18.04
CA VAL A 11 -9.70 31.42 19.09
C VAL A 11 -8.84 31.56 20.34
N THR A 12 -7.50 31.63 20.22
CA THR A 12 -6.61 31.79 21.38
C THR A 12 -6.84 33.12 22.11
N GLU A 13 -7.12 34.20 21.38
CA GLU A 13 -7.49 35.49 21.96
C GLU A 13 -8.82 35.40 22.72
N SER A 14 -9.82 34.76 22.11
CA SER A 14 -11.14 34.56 22.75
C SER A 14 -11.03 33.73 24.02
N LEU A 15 -10.20 32.68 24.02
CA LEU A 15 -9.91 31.87 25.20
C LEU A 15 -9.18 32.66 26.29
N THR A 16 -8.23 33.52 25.93
CA THR A 16 -7.51 34.39 26.88
C THR A 16 -8.46 35.35 27.60
N LEU A 17 -9.51 35.80 26.90
CA LEU A 17 -10.57 36.63 27.44
C LEU A 17 -11.69 35.84 28.16
N ASN A 18 -11.53 34.52 28.32
CA ASN A 18 -12.55 33.60 28.84
C ASN A 18 -13.89 33.59 28.04
N ASP A 19 -13.87 34.02 26.77
CA ASP A 19 -15.04 34.00 25.88
C ASP A 19 -15.13 32.68 25.10
N LEU A 20 -15.60 31.64 25.79
CA LEU A 20 -15.79 30.31 25.21
C LEU A 20 -16.82 30.29 24.07
N ASN A 21 -17.81 31.18 24.09
CA ASN A 21 -18.87 31.23 23.08
C ASN A 21 -18.32 31.74 21.76
N ARG A 22 -17.53 32.83 21.79
CA ARG A 22 -16.85 33.34 20.61
C ARG A 22 -15.86 32.32 20.06
N ALA A 23 -15.06 31.69 20.92
CA ALA A 23 -14.11 30.66 20.51
C ALA A 23 -14.80 29.51 19.74
N LYS A 24 -15.91 28.97 20.28
CA LYS A 24 -16.71 27.93 19.60
C LYS A 24 -17.27 28.40 18.26
N ARG A 25 -17.86 29.60 18.23
CA ARG A 25 -18.43 30.16 16.99
C ARG A 25 -17.38 30.27 15.89
N ILE A 26 -16.17 30.72 16.20
CA ILE A 26 -15.07 30.83 15.22
C ILE A 26 -14.76 29.43 14.66
N ILE A 27 -14.55 28.42 15.50
CA ILE A 27 -14.29 27.06 15.02
C ILE A 27 -15.44 26.52 14.18
N ASP A 28 -16.68 26.64 14.65
CA ASP A 28 -17.84 26.02 13.99
C ASP A 28 -18.20 26.67 12.64
N THR A 29 -17.80 27.93 12.41
CA THR A 29 -18.16 28.69 11.21
C THR A 29 -16.99 28.99 10.28
N GLU A 30 -15.79 29.24 10.81
CA GLU A 30 -14.64 29.67 10.03
C GLU A 30 -13.62 28.55 9.82
N TYR A 31 -13.51 27.60 10.76
CA TYR A 31 -12.62 26.44 10.62
C TYR A 31 -13.25 25.13 11.11
N LYS A 32 -14.39 24.80 10.50
CA LYS A 32 -15.24 23.70 10.91
C LYS A 32 -14.57 22.34 10.74
N HIS A 33 -14.70 21.48 11.75
CA HIS A 33 -14.33 20.06 11.62
C HIS A 33 -15.33 19.32 10.72
N ASN A 34 -14.81 18.61 9.72
CA ASN A 34 -15.60 17.73 8.86
C ASN A 34 -15.30 16.28 9.21
N TYR A 35 -16.30 15.57 9.74
CA TYR A 35 -16.22 14.12 9.92
C TYR A 35 -16.30 13.46 8.56
N ILE A 36 -15.33 12.61 8.24
CA ILE A 36 -15.34 11.83 7.02
C ILE A 36 -15.45 10.36 7.39
N GLN A 37 -16.47 9.71 6.85
CA GLN A 37 -16.64 8.27 6.95
C GLN A 37 -15.99 7.61 5.73
N TYR A 38 -15.19 6.57 5.98
CA TYR A 38 -14.42 5.91 4.94
C TYR A 38 -14.76 4.43 4.85
N ASP A 39 -14.69 3.89 3.63
CA ASP A 39 -14.73 2.45 3.42
C ASP A 39 -13.48 1.78 4.00
N LYS A 40 -13.67 0.59 4.56
CA LYS A 40 -12.53 -0.21 5.04
C LYS A 40 -11.82 -0.82 3.84
N ARG A 41 -10.49 -0.62 3.78
CA ARG A 41 -9.57 -1.32 2.88
C ARG A 41 -9.83 -2.84 2.94
N ASN A 42 -10.39 -3.42 1.87
CA ASN A 42 -10.89 -4.81 1.95
C ASN A 42 -10.60 -5.68 0.71
N LEU A 43 -9.44 -5.53 0.06
CA LEU A 43 -9.06 -6.47 -1.00
C LEU A 43 -8.67 -7.84 -0.42
N SER A 44 -9.24 -8.90 -1.00
CA SER A 44 -8.80 -10.28 -0.78
C SER A 44 -7.39 -10.50 -1.34
N ILE A 45 -6.73 -11.61 -0.98
CA ILE A 45 -5.39 -11.92 -1.52
C ILE A 45 -5.46 -12.14 -3.03
N GLU A 46 -6.53 -12.75 -3.53
CA GLU A 46 -6.79 -12.95 -4.95
C GLU A 46 -6.93 -11.61 -5.68
N GLN A 47 -7.71 -10.68 -5.12
CA GLN A 47 -7.89 -9.35 -5.69
C GLN A 47 -6.60 -8.52 -5.68
N LYS A 48 -5.79 -8.64 -4.62
CA LYS A 48 -4.46 -8.02 -4.58
C LYS A 48 -3.55 -8.60 -5.66
N LEU A 49 -3.54 -9.93 -5.80
CA LEU A 49 -2.73 -10.58 -6.81
C LEU A 49 -3.15 -10.15 -8.23
N GLU A 50 -4.46 -10.10 -8.49
CA GLU A 50 -5.02 -9.59 -9.75
C GLU A 50 -4.57 -8.16 -10.03
N LEU A 51 -4.64 -7.26 -9.05
CA LEU A 51 -4.14 -5.89 -9.18
C LEU A 51 -2.64 -5.86 -9.51
N PHE A 52 -1.83 -6.63 -8.79
CA PHE A 52 -0.37 -6.66 -8.98
C PHE A 52 0.01 -7.20 -10.37
N ILE A 53 -0.70 -8.21 -10.85
CA ILE A 53 -0.51 -8.76 -12.20
C ILE A 53 -0.96 -7.74 -13.25
N ASN A 54 -2.12 -7.13 -13.08
CA ASN A 54 -2.66 -6.12 -14.00
C ASN A 54 -1.74 -4.89 -14.10
N ASP A 55 -1.06 -4.53 -13.02
CA ASP A 55 -0.06 -3.47 -13.03
C ASP A 55 1.32 -3.90 -13.51
N GLY A 56 1.56 -5.21 -13.71
CA GLY A 56 2.82 -5.74 -14.21
C GLY A 56 3.92 -5.83 -13.17
N PHE A 57 3.57 -5.98 -11.88
CA PHE A 57 4.50 -6.03 -10.75
C PHE A 57 5.51 -4.86 -10.73
N ILE A 58 5.01 -3.65 -10.97
CA ILE A 58 5.79 -2.42 -10.78
C ILE A 58 5.14 -1.52 -9.74
N ASP A 59 5.94 -0.68 -9.12
CA ASP A 59 5.46 0.46 -8.38
C ASP A 59 4.90 1.48 -9.37
N ARG A 60 3.58 1.67 -9.37
CA ARG A 60 2.90 2.56 -10.32
C ARG A 60 3.23 4.04 -10.09
N TYR A 61 3.92 4.42 -9.01
CA TYR A 61 4.37 5.80 -8.80
C TYR A 61 5.79 6.04 -9.32
N THR A 62 6.70 5.07 -9.17
CA THR A 62 8.12 5.24 -9.52
C THR A 62 8.54 4.49 -10.78
N GLY A 63 7.84 3.40 -11.12
CA GLY A 63 8.20 2.46 -12.17
C GLY A 63 9.19 1.37 -11.74
N GLU A 64 9.57 1.36 -10.46
CA GLU A 64 10.47 0.35 -9.91
C GLU A 64 9.81 -1.04 -9.92
N LYS A 65 10.63 -2.08 -10.08
CA LYS A 65 10.17 -3.47 -10.11
C LYS A 65 9.85 -3.95 -8.70
N LEU A 66 8.70 -4.62 -8.56
CA LEU A 66 8.25 -5.28 -7.34
C LEU A 66 8.18 -6.80 -7.54
N LEU A 67 8.02 -7.55 -6.46
CA LEU A 67 8.13 -9.00 -6.45
C LEU A 67 6.80 -9.67 -6.15
N PHE A 68 6.61 -10.89 -6.66
CA PHE A 68 5.56 -11.76 -6.16
C PHE A 68 5.81 -12.05 -4.66
N PRO A 69 4.80 -11.90 -3.77
CA PRO A 69 5.04 -11.91 -2.33
C PRO A 69 5.79 -13.12 -1.75
N ASN A 70 5.62 -14.30 -2.32
CA ASN A 70 6.31 -15.50 -1.82
C ASN A 70 7.81 -15.53 -2.15
N VAL A 71 8.30 -14.67 -3.04
CA VAL A 71 9.73 -14.62 -3.39
C VAL A 71 10.58 -14.26 -2.17
N LEU A 72 10.27 -13.14 -1.52
CA LEU A 72 11.01 -12.70 -0.33
C LEU A 72 10.82 -13.68 0.85
N ARG A 73 9.63 -14.28 0.96
CA ARG A 73 9.34 -15.28 1.99
C ARG A 73 10.15 -16.55 1.83
N LEU A 74 10.36 -17.02 0.61
CA LEU A 74 11.25 -18.15 0.34
C LEU A 74 12.70 -17.83 0.67
N ILE A 75 13.17 -16.62 0.32
CA ILE A 75 14.52 -16.19 0.68
C ILE A 75 14.70 -16.18 2.20
N SER A 76 13.72 -15.65 2.95
CA SER A 76 13.77 -15.67 4.42
C SER A 76 13.78 -17.09 4.99
N PHE A 77 12.95 -17.97 4.43
CA PHE A 77 12.91 -19.37 4.85
C PHE A 77 14.24 -20.09 4.59
N ALA A 78 14.90 -19.78 3.48
CA ALA A 78 16.17 -20.42 3.09
C ALA A 78 17.39 -19.85 3.84
N LEU A 79 17.39 -18.55 4.15
CA LEU A 79 18.57 -17.84 4.66
C LEU A 79 18.49 -17.46 6.15
N GLY A 80 17.32 -17.64 6.79
CA GLY A 80 17.13 -17.38 8.22
C GLY A 80 17.56 -15.97 8.61
N ASP A 81 18.45 -15.87 9.60
CA ASP A 81 18.90 -14.61 10.18
C ASP A 81 19.63 -13.67 9.19
N SER A 82 20.13 -14.19 8.07
CA SER A 82 20.73 -13.36 7.02
C SER A 82 19.69 -12.58 6.22
N PHE A 83 18.43 -13.02 6.23
CA PHE A 83 17.31 -12.36 5.57
C PHE A 83 16.06 -12.47 6.46
N PRO A 84 16.00 -11.73 7.57
CA PRO A 84 14.99 -11.97 8.59
C PRO A 84 13.60 -11.51 8.11
N TYR A 85 12.58 -12.30 8.47
CA TYR A 85 11.18 -11.97 8.31
C TYR A 85 10.51 -11.80 9.67
N GLN A 86 9.79 -10.69 9.84
CA GLN A 86 8.96 -10.41 11.01
C GLN A 86 7.54 -10.11 10.54
N LYS A 87 6.52 -10.70 11.19
CA LYS A 87 5.12 -10.65 10.72
C LYS A 87 4.56 -9.25 10.49
N ASN A 88 4.99 -8.28 11.30
CA ASN A 88 4.54 -6.89 11.26
C ASN A 88 5.55 -5.95 10.57
N TRP A 89 6.56 -6.52 9.90
CA TRP A 89 7.61 -5.81 9.18
C TRP A 89 8.31 -4.71 9.99
N LYS A 90 8.48 -4.93 11.30
CA LYS A 90 9.24 -4.00 12.14
C LYS A 90 10.64 -3.81 11.54
N MET A 91 10.96 -2.60 11.09
CA MET A 91 12.15 -2.31 10.29
C MET A 91 13.46 -2.76 10.97
N SER A 92 13.53 -2.75 12.29
CA SER A 92 14.69 -3.21 13.06
C SER A 92 14.88 -4.73 13.08
N GLU A 93 13.86 -5.50 12.70
CA GLU A 93 13.79 -6.97 12.85
C GLU A 93 13.43 -7.67 11.53
N CYS A 94 13.26 -6.93 10.43
CA CYS A 94 12.81 -7.44 9.15
C CYS A 94 13.71 -6.87 8.05
N HIS A 95 14.11 -7.70 7.08
CA HIS A 95 14.97 -7.24 6.00
C HIS A 95 14.30 -6.11 5.20
N ILE A 96 15.06 -5.05 4.88
CA ILE A 96 14.54 -3.83 4.24
C ILE A 96 13.89 -4.09 2.87
N ALA A 97 14.31 -5.14 2.17
CA ALA A 97 13.70 -5.61 0.93
C ALA A 97 12.18 -5.81 1.02
N TYR A 98 11.63 -6.15 2.19
CA TYR A 98 10.17 -6.21 2.38
C TYR A 98 9.50 -4.84 2.21
N TRP A 99 10.17 -3.76 2.58
CA TRP A 99 9.64 -2.41 2.41
C TRP A 99 9.79 -1.90 0.97
N GLU A 100 10.87 -2.31 0.30
CA GLU A 100 11.25 -1.83 -1.02
C GLU A 100 10.59 -2.61 -2.16
N PHE A 101 10.46 -3.93 -2.03
CA PHE A 101 10.09 -4.79 -3.15
C PHE A 101 8.81 -5.60 -2.93
N MET A 102 8.29 -5.67 -1.70
CA MET A 102 6.99 -6.31 -1.47
C MET A 102 5.88 -5.39 -1.99
N PRO A 103 5.02 -5.86 -2.90
CA PRO A 103 3.92 -5.06 -3.39
C PRO A 103 2.86 -4.93 -2.31
N THR A 104 2.32 -3.72 -2.24
CA THR A 104 1.07 -3.38 -1.59
C THR A 104 0.21 -2.63 -2.60
N TYR A 105 -0.96 -2.20 -2.16
CA TYR A 105 -1.82 -1.33 -2.95
C TYR A 105 -2.05 -0.02 -2.22
N ASP A 106 -2.22 1.06 -2.99
CA ASP A 106 -2.56 2.37 -2.49
C ASP A 106 -3.64 3.02 -3.34
N HIS A 107 -4.32 4.00 -2.75
CA HIS A 107 -5.34 4.81 -3.40
C HIS A 107 -4.69 6.00 -4.10
N VAL A 108 -4.88 6.16 -5.41
CA VAL A 108 -4.36 7.31 -6.17
C VAL A 108 -4.89 8.61 -5.56
N LEU A 109 -6.21 8.74 -5.44
CA LEU A 109 -6.86 9.71 -4.57
C LEU A 109 -6.97 9.11 -3.17
N PRO A 110 -6.29 9.66 -2.13
CA PRO A 110 -6.35 9.10 -0.78
C PRO A 110 -7.77 9.04 -0.24
N ILE A 111 -8.07 7.99 0.52
CA ILE A 111 -9.33 7.87 1.28
C ILE A 111 -9.61 9.15 2.08
N ALA A 112 -8.59 9.70 2.75
CA ALA A 112 -8.69 10.94 3.54
C ALA A 112 -9.22 12.16 2.76
N ARG A 113 -9.11 12.10 1.43
CA ARG A 113 -9.56 13.12 0.47
C ARG A 113 -10.71 12.59 -0.41
N GLU A 114 -11.58 11.78 0.18
CA GLU A 114 -12.79 11.22 -0.46
C GLU A 114 -12.51 10.21 -1.60
N GLY A 115 -11.29 9.66 -1.64
CA GLY A 115 -10.95 8.55 -2.52
C GLY A 115 -11.76 7.28 -2.21
N LYS A 116 -12.27 6.63 -3.26
CA LYS A 116 -13.03 5.37 -3.14
C LYS A 116 -12.10 4.17 -3.02
N ASP A 117 -12.51 3.15 -2.27
CA ASP A 117 -11.83 1.84 -2.22
C ASP A 117 -12.27 0.95 -3.40
N SER A 118 -11.98 1.40 -4.62
CA SER A 118 -12.39 0.73 -5.86
C SER A 118 -11.21 0.57 -6.82
N PHE A 119 -11.24 -0.48 -7.65
CA PHE A 119 -10.12 -0.86 -8.53
C PHE A 119 -9.63 0.25 -9.46
N ASP A 120 -10.50 1.18 -9.87
CA ASP A 120 -10.16 2.35 -10.69
C ASP A 120 -9.30 3.39 -9.94
N ASN A 121 -9.36 3.40 -8.60
CA ASN A 121 -8.56 4.26 -7.74
C ASN A 121 -7.40 3.51 -7.05
N LEU A 122 -7.24 2.21 -7.29
CA LEU A 122 -6.21 1.40 -6.66
C LEU A 122 -5.06 1.11 -7.62
N VAL A 123 -3.84 1.20 -7.09
CA VAL A 123 -2.61 0.91 -7.83
C VAL A 123 -1.63 0.14 -6.97
N THR A 124 -0.77 -0.64 -7.63
CA THR A 124 0.34 -1.35 -7.01
C THR A 124 1.48 -0.39 -6.68
N THR A 125 2.03 -0.49 -5.47
CA THR A 125 3.19 0.30 -5.04
C THR A 125 3.99 -0.47 -3.98
N SER A 126 5.20 -0.02 -3.64
CA SER A 126 5.96 -0.54 -2.49
C SER A 126 5.41 0.00 -1.17
N MET A 127 5.70 -0.67 -0.06
CA MET A 127 5.36 -0.12 1.27
C MET A 127 6.09 1.19 1.56
N LYS A 128 7.34 1.30 1.09
CA LYS A 128 8.15 2.52 1.19
C LYS A 128 7.45 3.71 0.52
N ASN A 129 7.02 3.55 -0.72
CA ASN A 129 6.39 4.64 -1.47
C ASN A 129 4.94 4.89 -1.05
N ASN A 130 4.19 3.87 -0.63
CA ASN A 130 2.89 4.03 0.02
C ASN A 130 3.01 4.91 1.28
N LEU A 131 4.00 4.60 2.15
CA LEU A 131 4.23 5.40 3.34
C LEU A 131 4.66 6.83 3.01
N LEU A 132 5.52 7.01 2.00
CA LEU A 132 5.96 8.33 1.55
C LEU A 132 4.79 9.17 1.00
N LYS A 133 3.88 8.56 0.24
CA LYS A 133 2.68 9.23 -0.28
C LYS A 133 1.67 9.56 0.82
N SER A 134 1.39 8.61 1.71
CA SER A 134 0.43 8.80 2.80
C SER A 134 -0.90 9.39 2.28
N ASN A 135 -1.37 10.50 2.88
CA ASN A 135 -2.59 11.20 2.50
C ASN A 135 -2.39 12.32 1.46
N SER A 136 -1.23 12.37 0.81
CA SER A 136 -0.98 13.29 -0.30
C SER A 136 -1.43 12.70 -1.63
N LEU A 137 -1.74 13.59 -2.58
CA LEU A 137 -1.83 13.23 -3.99
C LEU A 137 -0.43 12.89 -4.51
N PRO A 138 -0.30 12.00 -5.50
CA PRO A 138 1.01 11.66 -6.07
C PRO A 138 1.80 12.89 -6.51
N GLU A 139 1.16 13.84 -7.19
CA GLU A 139 1.81 15.01 -7.77
C GLU A 139 2.35 15.96 -6.69
N GLU A 140 1.73 16.01 -5.51
CA GLU A 140 2.15 16.88 -4.38
C GLU A 140 3.52 16.50 -3.82
N ILE A 141 3.93 15.24 -3.98
CA ILE A 141 5.22 14.73 -3.52
C ILE A 141 6.17 14.39 -4.68
N GLY A 142 5.83 14.82 -5.90
CA GLY A 142 6.64 14.58 -7.10
C GLY A 142 6.53 13.16 -7.67
N PHE A 143 5.54 12.37 -7.24
CA PHE A 143 5.20 11.12 -7.90
C PHE A 143 4.37 11.40 -9.15
N SER A 144 4.38 10.43 -10.07
CA SER A 144 3.60 10.46 -11.29
C SER A 144 3.07 9.07 -11.56
N LEU A 145 1.80 8.93 -11.91
CA LEU A 145 1.24 7.63 -12.24
C LEU A 145 1.86 7.09 -13.53
N LYS A 146 2.58 5.97 -13.45
CA LYS A 146 3.23 5.30 -14.57
C LYS A 146 2.25 4.42 -15.33
N GLU A 147 2.54 4.17 -16.61
CA GLU A 147 1.87 3.13 -17.37
C GLU A 147 2.12 1.74 -16.78
N LYS A 148 1.20 0.82 -17.01
CA LYS A 148 1.30 -0.57 -16.53
C LYS A 148 2.52 -1.27 -17.12
N GLY A 149 3.14 -2.15 -16.32
CA GLY A 149 4.26 -2.98 -16.76
C GLY A 149 3.85 -4.04 -17.77
N ASN A 150 4.83 -4.61 -18.45
CA ASN A 150 4.63 -5.76 -19.35
C ASN A 150 5.14 -7.04 -18.67
N LEU A 151 4.24 -7.98 -18.40
CA LEU A 151 4.54 -9.25 -17.73
C LEU A 151 5.58 -10.10 -18.45
N LYS A 152 5.69 -9.98 -19.79
CA LYS A 152 6.75 -10.66 -20.57
C LYS A 152 8.15 -10.15 -20.23
N ASN A 153 8.25 -8.88 -19.81
CA ASN A 153 9.51 -8.28 -19.41
C ASN A 153 9.77 -8.46 -17.90
N TRP A 154 8.71 -8.45 -17.09
CA TRP A 154 8.80 -8.59 -15.65
C TRP A 154 7.48 -9.10 -15.05
N ASN A 155 7.49 -10.30 -14.49
CA ASN A 155 6.32 -10.90 -13.81
C ASN A 155 6.53 -11.08 -12.30
N GLY A 156 7.37 -10.23 -11.68
CA GLY A 156 7.64 -10.29 -10.24
C GLY A 156 8.35 -11.58 -9.80
N LEU A 157 9.12 -12.21 -10.68
CA LEU A 157 9.81 -13.50 -10.44
C LEU A 157 8.86 -14.69 -10.18
N ILE A 158 7.62 -14.65 -10.71
CA ILE A 158 6.71 -15.80 -10.67
C ILE A 158 7.33 -17.03 -11.35
N ASN A 159 8.02 -16.85 -12.48
CA ASN A 159 8.66 -17.98 -13.18
C ASN A 159 9.72 -18.67 -12.32
N TRP A 160 10.59 -17.88 -11.68
CA TRP A 160 11.58 -18.39 -10.74
C TRP A 160 10.90 -19.09 -9.56
N TYR A 161 9.84 -18.49 -8.98
CA TYR A 161 9.09 -19.08 -7.88
C TYR A 161 8.51 -20.45 -8.25
N LYS A 162 7.86 -20.56 -9.42
CA LYS A 162 7.30 -21.82 -9.93
C LYS A 162 8.39 -22.87 -10.12
N SER A 163 9.50 -22.52 -10.75
CA SER A 163 10.64 -23.43 -10.92
C SER A 163 11.22 -23.89 -9.58
N TYR A 164 11.38 -22.98 -8.61
CA TYR A 164 11.92 -23.30 -7.29
C TYR A 164 10.99 -24.20 -6.47
N MET A 165 9.68 -24.04 -6.64
CA MET A 165 8.64 -24.80 -5.93
C MET A 165 8.28 -26.14 -6.57
N LYS A 166 8.77 -26.44 -7.78
CA LYS A 166 8.37 -27.63 -8.57
C LYS A 166 8.41 -28.95 -7.79
N ASP A 167 9.44 -29.14 -6.98
CA ASP A 167 9.66 -30.38 -6.21
C ASP A 167 9.43 -30.19 -4.70
N LYS A 168 8.72 -29.12 -4.30
CA LYS A 168 8.49 -28.78 -2.89
C LYS A 168 7.00 -28.80 -2.56
N SER A 169 6.66 -29.32 -1.39
CA SER A 169 5.30 -29.23 -0.88
C SER A 169 5.03 -27.83 -0.32
N ILE A 170 3.97 -27.18 -0.78
CA ILE A 170 3.53 -25.90 -0.19
C ILE A 170 3.11 -26.03 1.28
N GLU A 171 2.80 -27.25 1.73
CA GLU A 171 2.44 -27.53 3.12
C GLU A 171 3.59 -27.40 4.11
N SER A 172 4.84 -27.39 3.62
CA SER A 172 6.02 -27.12 4.44
C SER A 172 6.17 -25.64 4.81
N PHE A 173 5.33 -24.76 4.28
CA PHE A 173 5.39 -23.32 4.49
C PHE A 173 4.21 -22.80 5.33
N ASP A 174 4.36 -21.60 5.87
CA ASP A 174 3.33 -21.01 6.71
C ASP A 174 2.04 -20.63 5.95
N LEU A 175 0.99 -20.30 6.71
CA LEU A 175 -0.32 -19.97 6.19
C LEU A 175 -0.30 -18.81 5.18
N SER A 176 0.57 -17.81 5.36
CA SER A 176 0.64 -16.68 4.44
C SER A 176 1.15 -17.12 3.08
N MET A 177 2.22 -17.94 3.06
CA MET A 177 2.80 -18.44 1.81
C MET A 177 1.82 -19.35 1.07
N ARG A 178 1.11 -20.23 1.80
CA ARG A 178 0.03 -21.06 1.24
C ARG A 178 -1.07 -20.23 0.58
N LYS A 179 -1.52 -19.16 1.22
CA LYS A 179 -2.58 -18.29 0.66
C LYS A 179 -2.16 -17.63 -0.66
N TRP A 180 -0.94 -17.09 -0.73
CA TRP A 180 -0.43 -16.50 -1.97
C TRP A 180 -0.19 -17.53 -3.07
N HIS A 181 0.30 -18.73 -2.71
CA HIS A 181 0.44 -19.84 -3.65
C HIS A 181 -0.93 -20.22 -4.24
N ASN A 182 -1.93 -20.44 -3.39
CA ASN A 182 -3.27 -20.83 -3.83
C ASN A 182 -3.94 -19.74 -4.67
N ALA A 183 -3.73 -18.46 -4.35
CA ALA A 183 -4.20 -17.35 -5.18
C ALA A 183 -3.59 -17.37 -6.58
N LEU A 184 -2.28 -17.64 -6.69
CA LEU A 184 -1.60 -17.77 -7.99
C LEU A 184 -2.15 -18.94 -8.81
N ILE A 185 -2.25 -20.13 -8.22
CA ILE A 185 -2.81 -21.32 -8.89
C ILE A 185 -4.24 -21.06 -9.36
N LYS A 186 -5.07 -20.43 -8.51
CA LYS A 186 -6.45 -20.06 -8.86
C LYS A 186 -6.49 -19.06 -10.01
N TYR A 187 -5.62 -18.05 -9.99
CA TYR A 187 -5.52 -17.06 -11.06
C TYR A 187 -5.15 -17.72 -12.40
N GLU A 188 -4.11 -18.56 -12.43
CA GLU A 188 -3.64 -19.22 -13.66
C GLU A 188 -4.67 -20.21 -14.21
N LYS A 189 -5.42 -20.89 -13.33
CA LYS A 189 -6.52 -21.77 -13.76
C LYS A 189 -7.62 -21.03 -14.52
N ILE A 190 -7.85 -19.75 -14.21
CA ILE A 190 -8.91 -18.93 -14.82
C ILE A 190 -8.39 -18.19 -16.06
N ASN A 191 -7.18 -17.64 -15.99
CA ASN A 191 -6.66 -16.68 -16.97
C ASN A 191 -5.54 -17.24 -17.87
N GLY A 192 -5.05 -18.44 -17.60
CA GLY A 192 -3.84 -18.99 -18.20
C GLY A 192 -2.58 -18.67 -17.39
N GLU A 193 -1.48 -19.36 -17.70
CA GLU A 193 -0.20 -19.10 -17.06
C GLU A 193 0.36 -17.71 -17.41
N ILE A 194 1.01 -17.09 -16.43
CA ILE A 194 1.59 -15.74 -16.54
C ILE A 194 2.99 -15.78 -17.15
#